data_AF-A0A1Q7ZZW3-F1
#
_entry.id   AF-A0A1Q7ZZW3-F1
#
_cell.length_a   1.000
_cell.length_b   1.000
_cell.length_c   1.000
_cell.angle_alpha   90.00
_cell.angle_beta   90.00
_cell.angle_gamma   90.00
#
_symmetry.space_group_name_H-M   'P 1'
#
loop_
_entity.id
_entity.type
_entity.pdbx_description
1 polymer ?
#
loop_
_entity_poly.entity_id
_entity_poly.type
_entity_poly.pdbx_seq_one_letter_code
_entity_poly.pdbx_strand_id
1 'polypeptide(L)' 'MLKGRRTEIDYLNGYIVRRGAKTGIPTPINSAMVGLIHRVEQGAIPAQPSNLALLSNAAPI' A
#
# COMPACT_ATOMS: atom_id res chain seq x y z
N MET A 1 -10.48 -8.68 -2.26
CA MET A 1 -11.30 -7.52 -2.66
C MET A 1 -12.62 -8.04 -3.20
N LEU A 2 -13.75 -7.63 -2.64
CA LEU A 2 -15.05 -8.05 -3.16
C LEU A 2 -15.21 -7.50 -4.59
N LYS A 3 -15.18 -8.38 -5.60
CA LYS A 3 -15.71 -8.12 -6.94
C LYS A 3 -15.14 -6.87 -7.65
N GLY A 4 -13.80 -6.73 -7.70
CA GLY A 4 -13.13 -5.65 -8.46
C GLY A 4 -13.37 -4.22 -7.93
N ARG A 5 -13.95 -4.09 -6.72
CA ARG A 5 -14.11 -2.78 -6.09
C ARG A 5 -12.75 -2.22 -5.69
N ARG A 6 -12.54 -0.95 -6.02
CA ARG A 6 -11.43 -0.16 -5.46
C ARG A 6 -11.55 -0.13 -3.94
N THR A 7 -10.41 -0.16 -3.29
CA THR A 7 -10.25 0.03 -1.86
C THR A 7 -10.15 1.51 -1.51
N GLU A 8 -10.22 1.81 -0.22
CA GLU A 8 -9.99 3.17 0.30
C GLU A 8 -8.49 3.47 0.52
N ILE A 9 -7.58 2.68 -0.08
CA ILE A 9 -6.14 2.73 0.22
C ILE A 9 -5.54 4.12 -0.03
N ASP A 10 -5.97 4.82 -1.09
CA ASP A 10 -5.49 6.15 -1.46
C ASP A 10 -5.97 7.26 -0.51
N TYR A 11 -7.14 7.04 0.10
CA TYR A 11 -7.75 7.96 1.04
C TYR A 11 -7.16 7.80 2.45
N LEU A 12 -6.86 6.58 2.87
CA LEU A 12 -6.31 6.31 4.20
C LEU A 12 -4.77 6.31 4.18
N ASN A 13 -4.17 5.29 3.58
CA ASN A 13 -2.71 5.13 3.56
C ASN A 13 -2.08 6.17 2.64
N GLY A 14 -2.70 6.45 1.49
CA GLY A 14 -2.26 7.52 0.60
C GLY A 14 -2.31 8.90 1.26
N TYR A 15 -3.25 9.15 2.18
CA TYR A 15 -3.23 10.39 2.98
C TYR A 15 -2.03 10.44 3.91
N ILE A 16 -1.72 9.35 4.61
CA ILE A 16 -0.53 9.25 5.47
C ILE A 16 0.74 9.51 4.67
N VAL A 17 0.89 8.91 3.49
CA VAL A 17 2.04 9.13 2.59
C VAL A 17 2.17 10.61 2.19
N ARG A 18 1.06 11.23 1.75
CA ARG A 18 1.04 12.66 1.39
C ARG A 18 1.37 13.57 2.58
N ARG A 19 0.91 13.23 3.79
CA ARG A 19 1.23 13.99 5.01
C ARG A 19 2.68 13.82 5.42
N GLY A 20 3.20 12.59 5.42
CA GLY A 20 4.61 12.31 5.71
C GLY A 20 5.56 13.06 4.78
N ALA A 21 5.26 13.07 3.47
CA ALA A 21 6.02 13.86 2.50
C ALA A 21 6.00 15.37 2.81
N LYS A 22 4.85 15.93 3.23
CA LYS A 22 4.72 17.35 3.60
C LYS A 22 5.49 17.72 4.88
N THR A 23 5.70 16.76 5.78
CA THR A 23 6.35 16.98 7.08
C THR A 23 7.78 16.41 7.15
N GLY A 24 8.29 15.85 6.05
CA GLY A 24 9.60 15.20 6.03
C GLY A 24 9.68 13.89 6.84
N ILE A 25 8.54 13.27 7.17
CA ILE A 25 8.50 12.00 7.90
C ILE A 25 8.37 10.86 6.89
N PRO A 26 9.35 9.93 6.79
CA PRO A 26 9.23 8.75 5.95
C PRO A 26 8.05 7.88 6.38
N THR A 27 7.29 7.40 5.40
CA THR A 27 6.13 6.50 5.62
C THR A 27 6.29 5.18 4.84
N PRO A 28 7.43 4.49 4.98
CA PRO A 28 7.83 3.39 4.12
C PRO A 28 6.78 2.28 3.97
N ILE A 29 6.21 1.81 5.09
CA ILE A 29 5.21 0.75 5.08
C ILE A 29 3.92 1.21 4.39
N ASN A 30 3.46 2.44 4.64
CA ASN A 30 2.26 2.98 4.01
C ASN A 30 2.46 3.13 2.49
N SER A 31 3.63 3.62 2.06
CA SER A 31 3.98 3.74 0.63
C SER A 31 4.01 2.37 -0.06
N ALA A 32 4.63 1.37 0.57
CA ALA A 32 4.67 0.02 0.04
C ALA A 32 3.28 -0.63 -0.01
N MET A 33 2.45 -0.42 1.00
CA MET A 33 1.07 -0.90 1.04
C MET A 33 0.21 -0.31 -0.07
N VAL A 34 0.29 1.00 -0.31
CA VAL A 34 -0.40 1.67 -1.42
C VAL A 34 -0.02 1.01 -2.75
N GLY A 35 1.28 0.86 -3.02
CA GLY A 35 1.76 0.22 -4.24
C GLY A 35 1.34 -1.24 -4.38
N LEU A 36 1.37 -2.01 -3.28
CA LEU A 36 0.93 -3.41 -3.28
C LEU A 36 -0.55 -3.54 -3.65
N ILE A 37 -1.39 -2.70 -3.06
CA ILE A 37 -2.84 -2.73 -3.29
C ILE A 37 -3.18 -2.26 -4.71
N HIS A 38 -2.50 -1.25 -5.26
CA HIS A 38 -2.69 -0.87 -6.67
C HIS A 38 -2.40 -2.04 -7.62
N ARG A 39 -1.36 -2.85 -7.36
CA ARG A 39 -1.07 -4.05 -8.16
C ARG A 39 -2.19 -5.09 -8.06
N VAL A 40 -2.82 -5.23 -6.89
CA VAL A 40 -3.98 -6.11 -6.71
C VAL A 40 -5.20 -5.57 -7.47
N GLU A 41 -5.49 -4.26 -7.39
CA GLU A 41 -6.63 -3.62 -8.07
C GLU A 41 -6.52 -3.69 -9.59
N GLN A 42 -5.30 -3.60 -10.12
CA GLN A 42 -5.00 -3.74 -11.55
C GLN A 42 -5.01 -5.20 -12.03
N GLY A 43 -5.20 -6.17 -11.14
CA GLY A 43 -5.16 -7.60 -11.47
C GLY A 43 -3.75 -8.12 -11.76
N ALA A 44 -2.69 -7.36 -11.45
CA ALA A 44 -1.31 -7.78 -11.68
C ALA A 44 -0.85 -8.89 -10.72
N ILE A 45 -1.43 -8.95 -9.51
CA ILE A 45 -1.24 -10.02 -8.54
C ILE A 45 -2.58 -10.36 -7.86
N PRO A 46 -2.81 -11.61 -7.44
CA PRO A 46 -4.05 -11.97 -6.73
C PRO A 46 -4.07 -11.40 -5.31
N ALA A 47 -5.25 -11.19 -4.74
CA ALA A 47 -5.40 -10.75 -3.36
C ALA A 47 -5.19 -11.93 -2.39
N GLN A 48 -3.95 -12.13 -1.91
CA GLN A 48 -3.58 -13.26 -1.04
C GLN A 48 -2.68 -12.83 0.13
N PRO A 49 -2.78 -13.46 1.31
CA PRO A 49 -1.95 -13.14 2.46
C PRO A 49 -0.43 -13.28 2.22
N SER A 50 -0.01 -14.19 1.36
CA SER A 50 1.41 -14.39 1.01
C SER A 50 2.06 -13.15 0.38
N ASN A 51 1.27 -12.25 -0.21
CA ASN A 51 1.78 -10.98 -0.75
C ASN A 51 2.32 -10.04 0.34
N LEU A 52 1.98 -10.25 1.61
CA LEU A 52 2.54 -9.46 2.71
C LEU A 52 4.06 -9.59 2.80
N ALA A 53 4.63 -10.71 2.35
CA ALA A 53 6.08 -10.90 2.25
C ALA A 53 6.75 -9.89 1.31
N LEU A 54 6.00 -9.26 0.40
CA LEU A 54 6.51 -8.20 -0.49
C LEU A 54 6.76 -6.88 0.25
N LEU A 55 6.24 -6.72 1.46
CA LEU A 55 6.41 -5.53 2.30
C LEU A 55 7.67 -5.58 3.17
N SER A 56 8.33 -6.74 3.27
CA SER A 56 9.48 -6.98 4.17
C SER A 56 10.66 -6.04 3.93
N ASN A 57 10.79 -5.49 2.73
CA ASN A 57 11.88 -4.58 2.35
C ASN A 57 11.50 -3.10 2.50
N ALA A 58 10.27 -2.79 2.92
CA ALA A 58 9.79 -1.42 2.92
C ALA A 58 10.44 -0.57 4.02
N ALA A 59 10.77 -1.14 5.19
CA ALA A 59 11.62 -0.53 6.20
C ALA A 59 12.30 -1.59 7.07
N PRO A 60 13.53 -1.35 7.56
CA PRO A 60 14.05 -2.12 8.68
C PRO A 60 13.16 -1.85 9.91
N ILE A 61 12.70 -2.92 10.55
CA ILE A 61 11.97 -2.88 11.82
C ILE A 61 12.97 -2.61 12.94
#